data_AF-A0A356T1U8-F1
#
_entry.id   AF-A0A356T1U8-F1
#
_cell.length_a   1.000
_cell.length_b   1.000
_cell.length_c   1.000
_cell.angle_alpha   90.00
_cell.angle_beta   90.00
_cell.angle_gamma   90.00
#
_symmetry.space_group_name_H-M   'P 1'
#
loop_
_entity.id
_entity.type
_entity.pdbx_description
1 polymer ?
#
loop_
_entity_poly.entity_id
_entity_poly.type
_entity_poly.pdbx_seq_one_letter_code
_entity_poly.pdbx_strand_id
1 'polypeptide(L)'
;MGLADYAFGIGGEELTTFAWGHFGVFPLVEDRSMQSGSAISWIGRLPPAVFADVRARPENPALIIHHPRSGGTFGGYFNAAGFDRDTATAVNADHWDEDFTLLEVFNDDSFDQARDSEVADWFALLNSGRRVFAVGSSDSHDIYGSPVGYPRTCLDLGVDDPRALDADTVRDVTNAGDSVISGGIYLDVVGPGGAGPGEEVSGAGDTASFELTVQAASWIRGAMQVEVIVDGVTTETIPIPDMGPDPLNPVLRLQTSGIEAPVAAEGSWVVFHVSAEGDLAPVHPGRRPFAVSNPIFLTR
;
A
#
# COMPACT_ATOMS: atom_id res chain seq x y z
N MET A 1 -10.81 23.70 -11.04
CA MET A 1 -10.99 24.42 -9.76
C MET A 1 -9.81 25.33 -9.39
N GLY A 2 -8.89 25.65 -10.32
CA GLY A 2 -7.72 26.49 -9.99
C GLY A 2 -6.74 25.87 -8.98
N LEU A 3 -6.87 24.57 -8.69
CA LEU A 3 -6.05 23.84 -7.72
C LEU A 3 -4.80 23.21 -8.34
N ALA A 4 -4.53 23.46 -9.63
CA ALA A 4 -3.46 22.79 -10.36
C ALA A 4 -2.07 23.03 -9.75
N ASP A 5 -1.86 24.17 -9.08
CA ASP A 5 -0.62 24.47 -8.36
C ASP A 5 -0.43 23.64 -7.06
N TYR A 6 -1.49 22.96 -6.59
CA TYR A 6 -1.52 22.27 -5.30
C TYR A 6 -1.90 20.79 -5.40
N ALA A 7 -2.57 20.37 -6.47
CA ALA A 7 -3.08 19.02 -6.62
C ALA A 7 -3.13 18.59 -8.09
N PHE A 8 -2.72 17.35 -8.32
CA PHE A 8 -2.97 16.61 -9.54
C PHE A 8 -4.13 15.64 -9.31
N GLY A 9 -5.05 15.55 -10.28
CA GLY A 9 -6.21 14.67 -10.20
C GLY A 9 -6.20 13.66 -11.33
N ILE A 10 -6.54 12.42 -11.00
CA ILE A 10 -6.55 11.30 -11.94
C ILE A 10 -7.98 10.77 -12.04
N GLY A 11 -8.46 10.57 -13.27
CA GLY A 11 -9.72 9.88 -13.49
C GLY A 11 -9.57 8.41 -13.13
N GLY A 12 -10.55 7.87 -12.41
CA GLY A 12 -10.58 6.46 -12.03
C GLY A 12 -11.98 6.08 -11.58
N GLU A 13 -12.19 4.79 -11.36
CA GLU A 13 -13.43 4.27 -10.78
C GLU A 13 -13.13 3.26 -9.69
N GLU A 14 -14.01 3.19 -8.70
CA GLU A 14 -14.18 1.95 -7.95
C GLU A 14 -15.15 1.07 -8.76
N LEU A 15 -14.63 0.00 -9.35
CA LEU A 15 -15.41 -1.05 -9.97
C LEU A 15 -16.11 -1.85 -8.86
N THR A 16 -17.25 -1.35 -8.42
CA THR A 16 -18.08 -2.01 -7.41
C THR A 16 -18.86 -3.15 -8.05
N THR A 17 -18.61 -4.38 -7.63
CA THR A 17 -19.42 -5.53 -8.01
C THR A 17 -20.27 -5.96 -6.84
N PHE A 18 -21.56 -6.17 -7.07
CA PHE A 18 -22.46 -6.72 -6.06
C PHE A 18 -22.44 -8.26 -6.12
N ALA A 19 -21.26 -8.84 -6.29
CA ALA A 19 -21.08 -10.27 -6.54
C ALA A 19 -19.75 -10.81 -6.04
N TRP A 20 -18.64 -10.08 -6.22
CA TRP A 20 -17.31 -10.60 -5.94
C TRP A 20 -16.30 -9.53 -5.52
N GLY A 21 -16.77 -8.38 -5.06
CA GLY A 21 -15.95 -7.36 -4.43
C GLY A 21 -15.76 -6.07 -5.22
N HIS A 22 -14.82 -5.25 -4.74
CA HIS A 22 -14.59 -3.89 -5.22
C HIS A 22 -13.14 -3.72 -5.68
N PHE A 23 -12.91 -2.87 -6.67
CA PHE A 23 -11.60 -2.72 -7.30
C PHE A 23 -11.33 -1.28 -7.70
N GLY A 24 -10.13 -0.79 -7.40
CA GLY A 24 -9.67 0.50 -7.92
C GLY A 24 -9.15 0.33 -9.33
N VAL A 25 -9.63 1.15 -10.27
CA VAL A 25 -9.14 1.17 -11.66
C VAL A 25 -8.75 2.59 -12.04
N PHE A 26 -7.47 2.81 -12.32
CA PHE A 26 -6.95 4.11 -12.74
C PHE A 26 -5.66 3.95 -13.59
N PRO A 27 -5.38 4.87 -14.52
CA PRO A 27 -6.23 5.96 -14.93
C PRO A 27 -7.35 5.51 -15.87
N LEU A 28 -8.46 6.23 -15.84
CA LEU A 28 -9.57 6.09 -16.78
C LEU A 28 -9.91 7.44 -17.40
N VAL A 29 -10.20 7.42 -18.70
CA VAL A 29 -10.72 8.58 -19.42
C VAL A 29 -12.23 8.43 -19.59
N GLU A 30 -12.98 9.38 -19.04
CA GLU A 30 -14.44 9.43 -19.17
C GLU A 30 -14.84 9.63 -20.64
N ASP A 31 -15.59 8.67 -21.22
CA ASP A 31 -16.26 8.86 -22.51
C ASP A 31 -17.73 9.20 -22.28
N ARG A 32 -18.02 10.49 -22.33
CA ARG A 32 -19.39 11.03 -22.13
C ARG A 32 -20.37 10.63 -23.23
N SER A 33 -19.90 10.04 -24.33
CA SER A 33 -20.79 9.51 -25.38
C SER A 33 -21.34 8.11 -25.03
N MET A 34 -20.71 7.39 -24.10
CA MET A 34 -21.14 6.08 -23.65
C MET A 34 -22.06 6.17 -22.43
N GLN A 35 -22.98 5.20 -22.32
CA GLN A 35 -23.76 5.05 -21.09
C GLN A 35 -22.80 4.74 -19.92
N SER A 36 -22.99 5.46 -18.82
CA SER A 36 -22.12 5.38 -17.63
C SER A 36 -20.67 5.81 -17.85
N GLY A 37 -20.36 6.61 -18.89
CA GLY A 37 -19.07 7.32 -18.95
C GLY A 37 -17.82 6.45 -19.11
N SER A 38 -17.95 5.27 -19.76
CA SER A 38 -16.91 4.22 -19.88
C SER A 38 -16.79 3.23 -18.71
N ALA A 39 -17.75 3.20 -17.77
CA ALA A 39 -17.73 2.27 -16.65
C ALA A 39 -17.61 0.81 -17.09
N ILE A 40 -16.79 0.03 -16.35
CA ILE A 40 -16.49 -1.35 -16.72
C ILE A 40 -17.68 -2.29 -16.39
N SER A 41 -18.12 -3.06 -17.39
CA SER A 41 -19.26 -3.97 -17.24
C SER A 41 -18.86 -5.34 -16.71
N TRP A 42 -19.43 -5.72 -15.57
CA TRP A 42 -19.14 -6.97 -14.86
C TRP A 42 -20.31 -7.95 -14.77
N ILE A 43 -21.55 -7.50 -15.06
CA ILE A 43 -22.77 -8.30 -14.81
C ILE A 43 -22.72 -9.61 -15.60
N GLY A 44 -22.88 -10.73 -14.88
CA GLY A 44 -22.88 -12.07 -15.47
C GLY A 44 -21.50 -12.59 -15.90
N ARG A 45 -20.42 -11.94 -15.45
CA ARG A 45 -19.04 -12.29 -15.80
C ARG A 45 -18.23 -12.67 -14.56
N LEU A 46 -17.20 -13.48 -14.79
CA LEU A 46 -16.22 -13.85 -13.78
C LEU A 46 -15.11 -12.78 -13.66
N PRO A 47 -14.51 -12.61 -12.46
CA PRO A 47 -13.47 -11.62 -12.21
C PRO A 47 -12.32 -11.64 -13.24
N PRO A 48 -11.68 -12.79 -13.55
CA PRO A 48 -10.56 -12.81 -14.49
C PRO A 48 -10.92 -12.26 -15.88
N ALA A 49 -12.14 -12.51 -16.36
CA ALA A 49 -12.59 -11.99 -17.65
C ALA A 49 -12.83 -10.47 -17.61
N VAL A 50 -13.27 -9.92 -16.47
CA VAL A 50 -13.45 -8.48 -16.31
C VAL A 50 -12.10 -7.78 -16.13
N PHE A 51 -11.18 -8.37 -15.38
CA PHE A 51 -9.83 -7.84 -15.22
C PHE A 51 -9.01 -7.91 -16.52
N ALA A 52 -9.22 -8.94 -17.35
CA ALA A 52 -8.65 -8.97 -18.70
C ALA A 52 -9.13 -7.79 -19.56
N ASP A 53 -10.40 -7.41 -19.48
CA ASP A 53 -10.91 -6.22 -20.17
C ASP A 53 -10.32 -4.93 -19.61
N VAL A 54 -10.15 -4.82 -18.28
CA VAL A 54 -9.48 -3.71 -17.62
C VAL A 54 -8.06 -3.54 -18.19
N ARG A 55 -7.28 -4.62 -18.24
CA ARG A 55 -5.91 -4.62 -18.79
C ARG A 55 -5.86 -4.34 -20.29
N ALA A 56 -6.89 -4.72 -21.04
CA ALA A 56 -6.97 -4.49 -22.49
C ALA A 56 -7.35 -3.05 -22.87
N ARG A 57 -7.69 -2.20 -21.88
CA ARG A 57 -8.04 -0.81 -22.13
C ARG A 57 -6.85 -0.01 -22.70
N PRO A 58 -7.10 0.97 -23.58
CA PRO A 58 -6.03 1.83 -24.13
C PRO A 58 -5.23 2.60 -23.08
N GLU A 59 -5.86 2.94 -21.95
CA GLU A 59 -5.22 3.63 -20.83
C GLU A 59 -4.22 2.74 -20.06
N ASN A 60 -4.25 1.42 -20.30
CA ASN A 60 -3.49 0.40 -19.56
C ASN A 60 -3.57 0.65 -18.04
N PRO A 61 -4.77 0.66 -17.43
CA PRO A 61 -4.93 1.05 -16.04
C PRO A 61 -4.30 0.05 -15.06
N ALA A 62 -3.85 0.56 -13.92
CA ALA A 62 -3.65 -0.22 -12.71
C ALA A 62 -4.99 -0.77 -12.21
N LEU A 63 -4.92 -1.96 -11.58
CA LEU A 63 -6.03 -2.64 -10.93
C LEU A 63 -5.64 -2.92 -9.48
N ILE A 64 -6.36 -2.34 -8.54
CA ILE A 64 -6.21 -2.58 -7.11
C ILE A 64 -7.36 -3.48 -6.65
N ILE A 65 -7.06 -4.56 -5.93
CA ILE A 65 -8.07 -5.28 -5.16
C ILE A 65 -8.38 -4.45 -3.90
N HIS A 66 -9.55 -3.82 -3.82
CA HIS A 66 -9.94 -3.04 -2.66
C HIS A 66 -10.42 -3.93 -1.50
N HIS A 67 -10.12 -3.48 -0.27
CA HIS A 67 -10.57 -4.03 1.02
C HIS A 67 -11.01 -5.51 0.95
N PRO A 68 -10.08 -6.43 0.67
CA PRO A 68 -10.36 -7.76 0.09
C PRO A 68 -11.21 -8.69 0.97
N ARG A 69 -11.31 -8.38 2.27
CA ARG A 69 -12.10 -9.13 3.27
C ARG A 69 -13.33 -8.38 3.77
N SER A 70 -13.56 -7.12 3.37
CA SER A 70 -14.71 -6.32 3.77
C SER A 70 -15.99 -6.75 3.03
N GLY A 71 -17.16 -6.55 3.64
CA GLY A 71 -18.46 -6.79 2.98
C GLY A 71 -18.80 -8.25 2.64
N GLY A 72 -18.08 -9.24 3.18
CA GLY A 72 -18.33 -10.66 2.94
C GLY A 72 -18.08 -11.09 1.48
N THR A 73 -18.76 -12.14 0.99
CA THR A 73 -18.56 -12.65 -0.38
C THR A 73 -19.04 -11.69 -1.47
N PHE A 74 -19.88 -10.71 -1.14
CA PHE A 74 -20.36 -9.72 -2.12
C PHE A 74 -19.42 -8.52 -2.24
N GLY A 75 -18.79 -8.09 -1.13
CA GLY A 75 -17.93 -6.90 -1.08
C GLY A 75 -16.43 -7.18 -1.11
N GLY A 76 -15.99 -8.39 -0.76
CA GLY A 76 -14.57 -8.73 -0.62
C GLY A 76 -14.14 -9.82 -1.58
N TYR A 77 -13.18 -9.52 -2.45
CA TYR A 77 -12.72 -10.44 -3.48
C TYR A 77 -12.12 -11.73 -2.91
N PHE A 78 -11.34 -11.63 -1.83
CA PHE A 78 -10.71 -12.79 -1.22
C PHE A 78 -11.75 -13.68 -0.54
N ASN A 79 -12.84 -13.10 -0.01
CA ASN A 79 -13.97 -13.87 0.48
C ASN A 79 -14.72 -14.57 -0.66
N ALA A 80 -14.95 -13.88 -1.77
CA ALA A 80 -15.66 -14.42 -2.94
C ALA A 80 -14.91 -15.57 -3.61
N ALA A 81 -13.58 -15.43 -3.75
CA ALA A 81 -12.70 -16.46 -4.31
C ALA A 81 -12.39 -17.58 -3.28
N GLY A 82 -12.64 -17.34 -1.99
CA GLY A 82 -12.25 -18.25 -0.92
C GLY A 82 -10.74 -18.37 -0.80
N PHE A 83 -10.02 -17.25 -0.79
CA PHE A 83 -8.56 -17.22 -0.61
C PHE A 83 -8.19 -17.73 0.79
N ASP A 84 -7.32 -18.73 0.80
CA ASP A 84 -6.72 -19.36 1.97
C ASP A 84 -5.25 -18.98 2.05
N ARG A 85 -4.89 -18.24 3.10
CA ARG A 85 -3.54 -17.74 3.34
C ARG A 85 -2.55 -18.84 3.73
N ASP A 86 -3.01 -19.96 4.29
CA ASP A 86 -2.11 -21.04 4.71
C ASP A 86 -1.52 -21.77 3.50
N THR A 87 -2.28 -21.79 2.40
CA THR A 87 -1.87 -22.38 1.13
C THR A 87 -1.51 -21.34 0.06
N ALA A 88 -1.83 -20.07 0.30
CA ALA A 88 -1.79 -18.97 -0.65
C ALA A 88 -2.55 -19.28 -1.97
N THR A 89 -3.69 -19.98 -1.86
CA THR A 89 -4.53 -20.36 -3.00
C THR A 89 -5.99 -19.97 -2.78
N ALA A 90 -6.76 -19.90 -3.88
CA ALA A 90 -8.21 -19.69 -3.82
C ALA A 90 -8.95 -21.01 -4.01
N VAL A 91 -9.95 -21.27 -3.16
CA VAL A 91 -10.85 -22.43 -3.29
C VAL A 91 -11.62 -22.39 -4.61
N ASN A 92 -12.01 -21.20 -5.07
CA ASN A 92 -12.72 -20.99 -6.31
C ASN A 92 -11.76 -20.46 -7.38
N ALA A 93 -10.97 -21.35 -7.97
CA ALA A 93 -9.93 -21.03 -8.96
C ALA A 93 -10.47 -20.24 -10.17
N ASP A 94 -11.69 -20.55 -10.64
CA ASP A 94 -12.30 -19.83 -11.78
C ASP A 94 -12.64 -18.36 -11.44
N HIS A 95 -12.70 -18.00 -10.15
CA HIS A 95 -12.89 -16.63 -9.69
C HIS A 95 -11.57 -15.93 -9.37
N TRP A 96 -10.44 -16.65 -9.34
CA TRP A 96 -9.15 -16.11 -8.94
C TRP A 96 -8.33 -15.65 -10.14
N ASP A 97 -7.83 -14.42 -10.06
CA ASP A 97 -6.89 -13.83 -11.01
C ASP A 97 -5.50 -13.85 -10.37
N GLU A 98 -4.53 -14.42 -11.07
CA GLU A 98 -3.16 -14.52 -10.57
C GLU A 98 -2.29 -13.31 -10.97
N ASP A 99 -2.84 -12.39 -11.76
CA ASP A 99 -2.12 -11.30 -12.42
C ASP A 99 -2.23 -9.94 -11.71
N PHE A 100 -3.08 -9.79 -10.68
CA PHE A 100 -3.15 -8.53 -9.92
C PHE A 100 -1.87 -8.32 -9.10
N THR A 101 -1.35 -7.10 -9.09
CA THR A 101 -0.12 -6.74 -8.35
C THR A 101 -0.37 -5.74 -7.23
N LEU A 102 -1.59 -5.20 -7.09
CA LEU A 102 -1.92 -4.21 -6.06
C LEU A 102 -3.06 -4.70 -5.17
N LEU A 103 -2.86 -4.54 -3.87
CA LEU A 103 -3.80 -4.93 -2.83
C LEU A 103 -4.01 -3.76 -1.88
N GLU A 104 -5.24 -3.34 -1.68
CA GLU A 104 -5.56 -2.43 -0.58
C GLU A 104 -5.49 -3.22 0.74
N VAL A 105 -4.33 -3.12 1.38
CA VAL A 105 -4.09 -3.76 2.68
C VAL A 105 -4.65 -2.90 3.81
N PHE A 106 -4.79 -1.59 3.57
CA PHE A 106 -5.23 -0.66 4.59
C PHE A 106 -6.39 0.21 4.11
N ASN A 107 -7.58 0.05 4.71
CA ASN A 107 -8.77 0.82 4.39
C ASN A 107 -9.36 1.43 5.68
N ASP A 108 -9.11 2.73 5.90
CA ASP A 108 -9.45 3.44 7.13
C ASP A 108 -9.09 2.65 8.42
N ASP A 109 -7.91 2.03 8.40
CA ASP A 109 -7.37 1.19 9.47
C ASP A 109 -5.87 1.47 9.69
N SER A 110 -5.30 0.80 10.69
CA SER A 110 -3.87 0.84 11.00
C SER A 110 -3.24 -0.51 10.73
N PHE A 111 -1.91 -0.55 10.64
CA PHE A 111 -1.17 -1.80 10.54
C PHE A 111 -1.59 -2.82 11.60
N ASP A 112 -1.71 -2.41 12.86
CA ASP A 112 -2.13 -3.29 13.95
C ASP A 112 -3.55 -3.83 13.78
N GLN A 113 -4.47 -3.03 13.22
CA GLN A 113 -5.85 -3.46 12.98
C GLN A 113 -5.95 -4.45 11.82
N ALA A 114 -5.14 -4.25 10.78
CA ALA A 114 -5.06 -5.12 9.61
C ALA A 114 -4.11 -6.32 9.79
N ARG A 115 -3.37 -6.39 10.90
CA ARG A 115 -2.25 -7.31 11.10
C ARG A 115 -2.63 -8.79 10.92
N ASP A 116 -3.71 -9.19 11.58
CA ASP A 116 -4.21 -10.56 11.56
C ASP A 116 -5.19 -10.83 10.41
N SER A 117 -5.43 -9.84 9.55
CA SER A 117 -6.34 -9.92 8.41
C SER A 117 -5.60 -9.65 7.09
N GLU A 118 -5.69 -8.44 6.54
CA GLU A 118 -5.17 -8.08 5.22
C GLU A 118 -3.65 -8.15 5.15
N VAL A 119 -2.93 -7.77 6.21
CA VAL A 119 -1.46 -7.87 6.26
C VAL A 119 -1.03 -9.33 6.20
N ALA A 120 -1.72 -10.21 6.93
CA ALA A 120 -1.44 -11.64 6.90
C ALA A 120 -1.76 -12.27 5.53
N ASP A 121 -2.82 -11.82 4.85
CA ASP A 121 -3.10 -12.25 3.47
C ASP A 121 -2.02 -11.72 2.49
N TRP A 122 -1.60 -10.46 2.64
CA TRP A 122 -0.53 -9.87 1.85
C TRP A 122 0.79 -10.62 2.00
N PHE A 123 1.21 -10.91 3.23
CA PHE A 123 2.43 -11.67 3.50
C PHE A 123 2.35 -13.10 2.98
N ALA A 124 1.19 -13.75 3.01
CA ALA A 124 1.02 -15.06 2.39
C ALA A 124 1.23 -15.03 0.86
N LEU A 125 0.80 -13.95 0.19
CA LEU A 125 1.05 -13.75 -1.24
C LEU A 125 2.54 -13.49 -1.52
N LEU A 126 3.21 -12.68 -0.70
CA LEU A 126 4.66 -12.46 -0.83
C LEU A 126 5.45 -13.76 -0.62
N ASN A 127 5.09 -14.53 0.41
CA ASN A 127 5.73 -15.81 0.73
C ASN A 127 5.49 -16.91 -0.32
N SER A 128 4.44 -16.79 -1.14
CA SER A 128 4.24 -17.67 -2.31
C SER A 128 5.02 -17.23 -3.55
N GLY A 129 5.83 -16.17 -3.44
CA GLY A 129 6.65 -15.62 -4.51
C GLY A 129 5.94 -14.60 -5.39
N ARG A 130 4.70 -14.20 -5.06
CA ARG A 130 4.00 -13.16 -5.81
C ARG A 130 4.50 -11.78 -5.40
N ARG A 131 4.68 -10.90 -6.39
CA ARG A 131 4.98 -9.48 -6.17
C ARG A 131 3.68 -8.69 -6.10
N VAL A 132 3.08 -8.69 -4.91
CA VAL A 132 1.88 -7.92 -4.60
C VAL A 132 2.27 -6.78 -3.67
N PHE A 133 1.93 -5.56 -4.06
CA PHE A 133 2.24 -4.35 -3.32
C PHE A 133 1.01 -3.85 -2.58
N ALA A 134 1.24 -3.44 -1.34
CA ALA A 134 0.23 -2.83 -0.50
C ALA A 134 -0.05 -1.41 -0.98
N VAL A 135 -1.32 -1.02 -0.96
CA VAL A 135 -1.76 0.37 -0.95
C VAL A 135 -2.64 0.60 0.28
N GLY A 136 -2.76 1.86 0.68
CA GLY A 136 -3.67 2.30 1.72
C GLY A 136 -4.49 3.50 1.29
N SER A 137 -5.78 3.50 1.63
CA SER A 137 -6.71 4.58 1.32
C SER A 137 -7.73 4.80 2.44
N SER A 138 -8.41 5.94 2.39
CA SER A 138 -9.41 6.32 3.38
C SER A 138 -10.85 5.95 3.03
N ASP A 139 -11.09 5.46 1.81
CA ASP A 139 -12.41 5.12 1.26
C ASP A 139 -13.53 6.08 1.70
N SER A 140 -13.31 7.36 1.41
CA SER A 140 -14.03 8.44 2.07
C SER A 140 -15.42 8.68 1.49
N HIS A 141 -16.41 8.72 2.38
CA HIS A 141 -17.81 8.92 2.02
C HIS A 141 -18.42 10.22 2.55
N ASP A 142 -17.87 10.79 3.62
CA ASP A 142 -18.30 12.08 4.17
C ASP A 142 -17.25 12.72 5.10
N ILE A 143 -17.44 13.98 5.48
CA ILE A 143 -16.42 14.75 6.23
C ILE A 143 -16.32 14.34 7.71
N TYR A 144 -17.35 13.72 8.30
CA TYR A 144 -17.42 13.45 9.74
C TYR A 144 -17.22 11.99 10.12
N GLY A 145 -17.85 11.06 9.40
CA GLY A 145 -17.85 9.63 9.67
C GLY A 145 -16.78 8.85 8.91
N SER A 146 -16.42 9.29 7.70
CA SER A 146 -15.47 8.62 6.81
C SER A 146 -14.61 9.66 6.06
N PRO A 147 -13.77 10.43 6.81
CA PRO A 147 -13.05 11.57 6.27
C PRO A 147 -11.89 11.15 5.36
N VAL A 148 -11.49 12.09 4.50
CA VAL A 148 -10.33 11.91 3.61
C VAL A 148 -9.00 11.87 4.36
N GLY A 149 -8.13 10.93 3.98
CA GLY A 149 -6.69 11.04 4.22
C GLY A 149 -6.05 10.07 5.20
N TYR A 150 -6.81 9.13 5.80
CA TYR A 150 -6.25 8.10 6.68
C TYR A 150 -6.65 6.67 6.24
N PRO A 151 -5.68 5.77 6.01
CA PRO A 151 -4.30 6.06 5.64
C PRO A 151 -4.19 6.57 4.19
N ARG A 152 -2.96 6.83 3.76
CA ARG A 152 -2.64 7.28 2.39
C ARG A 152 -1.44 6.53 1.85
N THR A 153 -1.45 6.24 0.56
CA THR A 153 -0.29 5.75 -0.18
C THR A 153 0.57 6.93 -0.60
N CYS A 154 1.83 6.94 -0.17
CA CYS A 154 2.81 7.97 -0.52
C CYS A 154 3.77 7.38 -1.56
N LEU A 155 3.74 7.96 -2.76
CA LEU A 155 4.54 7.54 -3.92
C LEU A 155 5.80 8.41 -4.03
N ASP A 156 6.95 7.82 -4.39
CA ASP A 156 8.09 8.62 -4.86
C ASP A 156 7.93 8.90 -6.36
N LEU A 157 7.58 10.14 -6.68
CA LEU A 157 7.29 10.56 -8.06
C LEU A 157 8.48 11.29 -8.71
N GLY A 158 9.56 11.55 -7.97
CA GLY A 158 10.71 12.32 -8.44
C GLY A 158 10.42 13.79 -8.81
N VAL A 159 9.23 14.30 -8.52
CA VAL A 159 8.80 15.68 -8.80
C VAL A 159 7.97 16.26 -7.66
N ASP A 160 8.19 17.56 -7.38
CA ASP A 160 7.43 18.31 -6.38
C ASP A 160 6.28 19.15 -6.97
N ASP A 161 6.35 19.48 -8.26
CA ASP A 161 5.33 20.30 -8.93
C ASP A 161 4.19 19.39 -9.44
N PRO A 162 2.98 19.45 -8.86
CA PRO A 162 1.86 18.62 -9.29
C PRO A 162 1.46 18.85 -10.75
N ARG A 163 1.86 19.98 -11.37
CA ARG A 163 1.60 20.27 -12.79
C ARG A 163 2.54 19.52 -13.73
N ALA A 164 3.64 18.97 -13.20
CA ALA A 164 4.58 18.13 -13.93
C ALA A 164 4.16 16.65 -13.94
N LEU A 165 3.16 16.27 -13.14
CA LEU A 165 2.65 14.91 -13.08
C LEU A 165 1.76 14.58 -14.27
N ASP A 166 1.84 13.32 -14.68
CA ASP A 166 0.87 12.68 -15.55
C ASP A 166 0.33 11.40 -14.89
N ALA A 167 -0.75 10.87 -15.47
CA ALA A 167 -1.44 9.73 -14.91
C ALA A 167 -0.65 8.41 -15.09
N ASP A 168 0.17 8.32 -16.14
CA ASP A 168 1.02 7.16 -16.43
C ASP A 168 2.12 7.03 -15.37
N THR A 169 2.76 8.13 -14.99
CA THR A 169 3.77 8.16 -13.92
C THR A 169 3.18 7.65 -12.60
N VAL A 170 2.03 8.18 -12.20
CA VAL A 170 1.37 7.76 -10.96
C VAL A 170 0.96 6.28 -11.01
N ARG A 171 0.43 5.81 -12.15
CA ARG A 171 0.13 4.39 -12.37
C ARG A 171 1.39 3.53 -12.24
N ASP A 172 2.46 3.89 -12.96
CA ASP A 172 3.65 3.06 -13.10
C ASP A 172 4.42 2.95 -11.79
N VAL A 173 4.58 4.06 -11.05
CA VAL A 173 5.17 4.06 -9.70
C VAL A 173 4.31 3.24 -8.73
N THR A 174 2.98 3.35 -8.79
CA THR A 174 2.10 2.53 -7.95
C THR A 174 2.28 1.04 -8.28
N ASN A 175 2.25 0.66 -9.56
CA ASN A 175 2.43 -0.73 -10.02
C ASN A 175 3.82 -1.30 -9.71
N ALA A 176 4.84 -0.43 -9.62
CA ALA A 176 6.19 -0.82 -9.23
C ALA A 176 6.33 -1.08 -7.73
N GLY A 177 5.34 -0.70 -6.91
CA GLY A 177 5.43 -0.81 -5.45
C GLY A 177 6.34 0.22 -4.82
N ASP A 178 6.74 1.26 -5.56
CA ASP A 178 7.61 2.34 -5.09
C ASP A 178 6.80 3.33 -4.24
N SER A 179 6.48 2.87 -3.04
CA SER A 179 5.59 3.57 -2.13
C SER A 179 5.69 3.09 -0.69
N VAL A 180 5.25 3.97 0.20
CA VAL A 180 5.01 3.67 1.61
C VAL A 180 3.57 4.02 1.96
N ILE A 181 2.97 3.31 2.90
CA ILE A 181 1.64 3.62 3.42
C ILE A 181 1.83 4.45 4.69
N SER A 182 1.23 5.64 4.71
CA SER A 182 1.30 6.58 5.82
C SER A 182 -0.06 6.69 6.51
N GLY A 183 -0.09 6.28 7.78
CA GLY A 183 -1.12 6.65 8.76
C GLY A 183 -0.70 7.87 9.57
N GLY A 184 -0.02 8.86 8.98
CA GLY A 184 0.43 10.07 9.68
C GLY A 184 1.91 10.09 10.07
N ILE A 185 2.60 8.94 10.01
CA ILE A 185 4.06 8.85 10.01
C ILE A 185 4.52 8.74 8.56
N TYR A 186 5.63 9.38 8.23
CA TYR A 186 6.32 9.24 6.95
C TYR A 186 7.60 8.42 7.17
N LEU A 187 7.84 7.48 6.28
CA LEU A 187 8.95 6.55 6.33
C LEU A 187 9.66 6.60 4.98
N ASP A 188 10.98 6.74 5.03
CA ASP A 188 11.87 6.59 3.89
C ASP A 188 12.81 5.41 4.19
N VAL A 189 12.98 4.53 3.21
CA VAL A 189 13.75 3.28 3.33
C VAL A 189 14.71 3.19 2.16
N VAL A 190 15.99 3.08 2.45
CA VAL A 190 17.03 2.87 1.45
C VAL A 190 17.79 1.58 1.75
N GLY A 191 17.72 0.63 0.84
CA GLY A 191 18.42 -0.64 0.89
C GLY A 191 19.80 -0.59 0.20
N PRO A 192 20.50 -1.74 0.17
CA PRO A 192 21.82 -1.84 -0.45
C PRO A 192 21.83 -1.33 -1.89
N GLY A 193 22.86 -0.55 -2.25
CA GLY A 193 22.97 0.03 -3.59
C GLY A 193 22.00 1.18 -3.87
N GLY A 194 21.27 1.66 -2.86
CA GLY A 194 20.27 2.72 -3.00
C GLY A 194 18.87 2.21 -3.30
N ALA A 195 18.61 0.91 -3.12
CA ALA A 195 17.36 0.30 -3.52
C ALA A 195 16.16 0.77 -2.67
N GLY A 196 15.06 1.13 -3.33
CA GLY A 196 13.82 1.57 -2.68
C GLY A 196 12.75 0.47 -2.56
N PRO A 197 11.60 0.76 -1.91
CA PRO A 197 10.43 -0.12 -1.93
C PRO A 197 10.05 -0.58 -3.34
N GLY A 198 9.67 -1.84 -3.49
CA GLY A 198 9.32 -2.44 -4.78
C GLY A 198 10.52 -3.00 -5.57
N GLU A 199 11.73 -2.53 -5.29
CA GLU A 199 12.94 -2.93 -6.03
C GLU A 199 13.55 -4.26 -5.55
N GLU A 200 14.46 -4.79 -6.36
CA GLU A 200 15.23 -6.01 -6.07
C GLU A 200 16.73 -5.72 -5.96
N VAL A 201 17.33 -6.21 -4.88
CA VAL A 201 18.78 -6.27 -4.69
C VAL A 201 19.26 -7.68 -5.00
N SER A 202 20.19 -7.79 -5.95
CA SER A 202 20.83 -9.07 -6.31
C SER A 202 22.25 -9.18 -5.75
N GLY A 203 22.68 -10.40 -5.43
CA GLY A 203 24.00 -10.67 -4.87
C GLY A 203 24.15 -10.19 -3.42
N ALA A 204 23.05 -10.19 -2.65
CA ALA A 204 23.07 -9.91 -1.23
C ALA A 204 23.86 -10.97 -0.45
N GLY A 205 24.41 -10.59 0.71
CA GLY A 205 25.02 -11.54 1.65
C GLY A 205 23.97 -12.42 2.34
N ASP A 206 24.35 -13.06 3.44
CA ASP A 206 23.40 -13.63 4.41
C ASP A 206 22.68 -12.55 5.24
N THR A 207 23.11 -11.29 5.13
CA THR A 207 22.50 -10.09 5.71
C THR A 207 22.54 -8.94 4.70
N ALA A 208 21.49 -8.11 4.70
CA ALA A 208 21.42 -6.84 3.98
C ALA A 208 21.30 -5.67 4.98
N SER A 209 21.88 -4.52 4.64
CA SER A 209 21.89 -3.33 5.50
C SER A 209 21.06 -2.21 4.91
N PHE A 210 20.27 -1.53 5.76
CA PHE A 210 19.30 -0.52 5.38
C PHE A 210 19.51 0.80 6.14
N GLU A 211 19.09 1.89 5.49
CA GLU A 211 18.96 3.22 6.06
C GLU A 211 17.48 3.56 6.19
N LEU A 212 17.11 4.17 7.31
CA LEU A 212 15.74 4.56 7.60
C LEU A 212 15.71 6.02 8.04
N THR A 213 14.77 6.78 7.45
CA THR A 213 14.37 8.08 7.96
C THR A 213 12.90 8.03 8.36
N VAL A 214 12.61 8.35 9.63
CA VAL A 214 11.25 8.41 10.17
C VAL A 214 10.91 9.87 10.48
N GLN A 215 9.80 10.33 9.93
CA GLN A 215 9.29 11.68 10.14
C GLN A 215 7.82 11.64 10.57
N ALA A 216 7.43 12.59 11.41
CA ALA A 216 6.03 12.75 11.80
C ALA A 216 5.75 14.22 12.12
N ALA A 217 4.51 14.67 11.89
CA ALA A 217 4.11 16.03 12.27
C ALA A 217 4.40 16.27 13.77
N SER A 218 4.82 17.48 14.13
CA SER A 218 5.30 17.79 15.49
C SER A 218 4.25 17.60 16.60
N TRP A 219 2.97 17.51 16.24
CA TRP A 219 1.86 17.24 17.17
C TRP A 219 1.65 15.74 17.42
N ILE A 220 2.20 14.85 16.59
CA ILE A 220 2.26 13.41 16.86
C ILE A 220 3.40 13.20 17.87
N ARG A 221 3.01 12.86 19.10
CA ARG A 221 3.87 12.65 20.27
C ARG A 221 3.74 11.21 20.76
N GLY A 222 4.56 10.81 21.72
CA GLY A 222 4.60 9.45 22.23
C GLY A 222 5.78 8.67 21.67
N ALA A 223 6.12 7.57 22.35
CA ALA A 223 7.16 6.68 21.88
C ALA A 223 6.74 6.04 20.55
N MET A 224 7.71 5.81 19.68
CA MET A 224 7.52 5.06 18.45
C MET A 224 8.42 3.82 18.48
N GLN A 225 8.22 2.93 17.52
CA GLN A 225 9.12 1.82 17.29
C GLN A 225 9.18 1.50 15.80
N VAL A 226 10.35 1.07 15.33
CA VAL A 226 10.51 0.42 14.03
C VAL A 226 10.46 -1.08 14.24
N GLU A 227 9.70 -1.77 13.43
CA GLU A 227 9.63 -3.21 13.33
C GLU A 227 10.24 -3.62 11.98
N VAL A 228 11.26 -4.48 12.02
CA VAL A 228 11.90 -5.07 10.85
C VAL A 228 11.27 -6.43 10.59
N ILE A 229 10.52 -6.56 9.49
CA ILE A 229 9.79 -7.77 9.14
C ILE A 229 10.45 -8.41 7.92
N VAL A 230 10.94 -9.64 8.08
CA VAL A 230 11.54 -10.44 7.00
C VAL A 230 10.70 -11.68 6.78
N ASP A 231 10.26 -11.91 5.55
CA ASP A 231 9.45 -13.08 5.16
C ASP A 231 8.21 -13.31 6.07
N GLY A 232 7.63 -12.20 6.54
CA GLY A 232 6.45 -12.16 7.42
C GLY A 232 6.75 -12.31 8.90
N VAL A 233 8.03 -12.40 9.29
CA VAL A 233 8.46 -12.57 10.68
C VAL A 233 9.17 -11.33 11.18
N THR A 234 8.77 -10.84 12.35
CA THR A 234 9.50 -9.78 13.06
C THR A 234 10.87 -10.28 13.49
N THR A 235 11.93 -9.68 12.95
CA THR A 235 13.32 -10.03 13.27
C THR A 235 13.92 -9.07 14.30
N GLU A 236 13.49 -7.81 14.29
CA GLU A 236 13.93 -6.78 15.23
C GLU A 236 12.82 -5.78 15.53
N THR A 237 12.81 -5.24 16.75
CA THR A 237 12.04 -4.05 17.12
C THR A 237 12.96 -3.03 17.76
N ILE A 238 13.04 -1.85 17.14
CA ILE A 238 13.93 -0.76 17.53
C ILE A 238 13.09 0.36 18.15
N PRO A 239 13.23 0.65 19.45
CA PRO A 239 12.48 1.72 20.10
C PRO A 239 12.99 3.09 19.65
N ILE A 240 12.06 4.02 19.43
CA ILE A 240 12.30 5.45 19.22
C ILE A 240 11.66 6.21 20.39
N PRO A 241 12.43 6.58 21.43
CA PRO A 241 11.90 7.32 22.57
C PRO A 241 11.33 8.69 22.16
N ASP A 242 10.27 9.16 22.83
CA ASP A 242 9.80 10.54 22.65
C ASP A 242 10.77 11.53 23.30
N MET A 243 11.64 12.12 22.48
CA MET A 243 12.61 13.13 22.90
C MET A 243 12.08 14.56 22.78
N GLY A 244 10.82 14.75 22.37
CA GLY A 244 10.34 16.05 21.91
C GLY A 244 10.68 16.34 20.45
N PRO A 245 10.02 17.33 19.81
CA PRO A 245 10.43 17.79 18.49
C PRO A 245 11.79 18.49 18.59
N ASP A 246 12.74 18.12 17.72
CA ASP A 246 13.99 18.85 17.57
C ASP A 246 13.70 20.30 17.13
N PRO A 247 14.18 21.34 17.83
CA PRO A 247 13.96 22.74 17.44
C PRO A 247 14.43 23.10 16.03
N LEU A 248 15.44 22.40 15.50
CA LEU A 248 15.99 22.63 14.15
C LEU A 248 15.31 21.76 13.09
N ASN A 249 14.76 20.61 13.47
CA ASN A 249 14.03 19.72 12.59
C ASN A 249 12.84 19.05 13.32
N PRO A 250 11.74 19.77 13.55
CA PRO A 250 10.67 19.33 14.45
C PRO A 250 9.88 18.12 13.93
N VAL A 251 10.10 17.70 12.69
CA VAL A 251 9.45 16.54 12.08
C VAL A 251 10.29 15.29 12.14
N LEU A 252 11.62 15.38 12.30
CA LEU A 252 12.48 14.21 12.38
C LEU A 252 12.23 13.43 13.68
N ARG A 253 12.18 12.10 13.58
CA ARG A 253 12.04 11.18 14.71
C ARG A 253 13.20 10.21 14.79
N LEU A 254 13.64 9.71 13.64
CA LEU A 254 14.81 8.84 13.52
C LEU A 254 15.48 9.09 12.17
N GLN A 255 16.81 9.12 12.15
CA GLN A 255 17.62 8.95 10.96
C GLN A 255 18.75 8.00 11.34
N THR A 256 18.78 6.82 10.74
CA THR A 256 19.75 5.78 11.09
C THR A 256 20.14 4.97 9.87
N SER A 257 21.32 4.36 9.93
CA SER A 257 21.85 3.42 8.95
C SER A 257 22.32 2.17 9.68
N GLY A 258 22.55 1.09 8.94
CA GLY A 258 23.06 -0.15 9.54
C GLY A 258 21.97 -1.04 10.11
N ILE A 259 20.69 -0.84 9.77
CA ILE A 259 19.63 -1.77 10.17
C ILE A 259 19.79 -3.05 9.36
N GLU A 260 19.96 -4.17 10.04
CA GLU A 260 20.28 -5.46 9.40
C GLU A 260 19.02 -6.31 9.22
N ALA A 261 18.86 -6.88 8.02
CA ALA A 261 17.84 -7.89 7.73
C ALA A 261 18.53 -9.18 7.25
N PRO A 262 18.24 -10.35 7.86
CA PRO A 262 18.75 -11.62 7.36
C PRO A 262 18.20 -11.93 5.96
N VAL A 263 18.98 -12.64 5.14
CA VAL A 263 18.59 -13.06 3.79
C VAL A 263 18.73 -14.57 3.64
N ALA A 264 17.61 -15.25 3.36
CA ALA A 264 17.59 -16.69 3.16
C ALA A 264 18.34 -17.10 1.87
N ALA A 265 18.69 -18.39 1.76
CA ALA A 265 19.44 -18.92 0.61
C ALA A 265 18.67 -18.75 -0.72
N GLU A 266 17.36 -18.89 -0.64
CA GLU A 266 16.36 -18.75 -1.70
C GLU A 266 15.98 -17.29 -1.99
N GLY A 267 16.51 -16.34 -1.23
CA GLY A 267 16.10 -14.94 -1.22
C GLY A 267 15.05 -14.64 -0.14
N SER A 268 14.88 -13.37 0.16
CA SER A 268 13.94 -12.87 1.17
C SER A 268 13.32 -11.56 0.69
N TRP A 269 12.23 -11.14 1.32
CA TRP A 269 11.73 -9.77 1.24
C TRP A 269 11.73 -9.14 2.63
N VAL A 270 11.92 -7.82 2.68
CA VAL A 270 11.89 -7.05 3.93
C VAL A 270 10.89 -5.89 3.85
N VAL A 271 10.14 -5.70 4.92
CA VAL A 271 9.24 -4.57 5.13
C VAL A 271 9.58 -3.91 6.47
N PHE A 272 9.52 -2.57 6.50
CA PHE A 272 9.70 -1.79 7.71
C PHE A 272 8.37 -1.18 8.12
N HIS A 273 7.93 -1.47 9.35
CA HIS A 273 6.72 -0.91 9.93
C HIS A 273 7.09 0.01 11.10
N VAL A 274 6.55 1.22 11.12
CA VAL A 274 6.68 2.15 12.23
C VAL A 274 5.31 2.32 12.89
N SER A 275 5.24 2.12 14.20
CA SER A 275 4.06 2.44 15.00
C SER A 275 4.38 3.49 16.05
N ALA A 276 3.37 4.26 16.46
CA ALA A 276 3.47 5.21 17.56
C ALA A 276 2.37 4.99 18.60
N GLU A 277 2.67 5.33 19.85
CA GLU A 277 1.65 5.47 20.89
C GLU A 277 0.69 6.63 20.59
N GLY A 278 -0.51 6.58 21.16
CA GLY A 278 -1.52 7.62 21.03
C GLY A 278 -2.36 7.51 19.76
N ASP A 279 -2.97 8.62 19.36
CA ASP A 279 -3.83 8.72 18.19
C ASP A 279 -3.51 9.98 17.37
N LEU A 280 -4.21 10.14 16.25
CA LEU A 280 -4.09 11.27 15.34
C LEU A 280 -5.00 12.45 15.70
N ALA A 281 -5.45 12.58 16.95
CA ALA A 281 -6.28 13.71 17.36
C ALA A 281 -5.50 15.05 17.27
N PRO A 282 -6.14 16.15 16.82
CA PRO A 282 -7.55 16.27 16.48
C PRO A 282 -7.88 15.98 15.00
N VAL A 283 -6.90 15.63 14.16
CA VAL A 283 -7.09 15.50 12.70
C VAL A 283 -7.86 14.23 12.34
N HIS A 284 -7.47 13.08 12.91
CA HIS A 284 -8.18 11.80 12.80
C HIS A 284 -8.30 11.15 14.19
N PRO A 285 -9.19 11.65 15.07
CA PRO A 285 -9.33 11.12 16.43
C PRO A 285 -9.59 9.61 16.44
N GLY A 286 -8.91 8.87 17.33
CA GLY A 286 -9.02 7.42 17.45
C GLY A 286 -8.25 6.60 16.42
N ARG A 287 -7.68 7.22 15.38
CA ARG A 287 -6.81 6.53 14.40
C ARG A 287 -5.36 6.48 14.88
N ARG A 288 -4.71 5.33 14.75
CA ARG A 288 -3.35 5.10 15.25
C ARG A 288 -2.31 5.61 14.25
N PRO A 289 -1.27 6.34 14.69
CA PRO A 289 -0.20 6.72 13.77
C PRO A 289 0.65 5.51 13.40
N PHE A 290 0.85 5.30 12.09
CA PHE A 290 1.76 4.28 11.58
C PHE A 290 2.39 4.69 10.24
N ALA A 291 3.43 3.98 9.84
CA ALA A 291 3.92 3.93 8.47
C ALA A 291 4.36 2.50 8.14
N VAL A 292 4.28 2.08 6.88
CA VAL A 292 4.86 0.81 6.44
C VAL A 292 5.38 0.92 5.02
N SER A 293 6.57 0.38 4.74
CA SER A 293 7.10 0.32 3.38
C SER A 293 6.48 -0.83 2.58
N ASN A 294 6.42 -0.70 1.26
CA ASN A 294 6.35 -1.89 0.41
C ASN A 294 7.65 -2.72 0.51
N PRO A 295 7.64 -4.01 0.11
CA PRO A 295 8.79 -4.89 0.26
C PRO A 295 9.96 -4.46 -0.62
N ILE A 296 11.17 -4.61 -0.08
CA ILE A 296 12.40 -4.65 -0.86
C ILE A 296 12.79 -6.12 -0.98
N PHE A 297 13.01 -6.60 -2.20
CA PHE A 297 13.34 -8.00 -2.47
C PHE A 297 14.86 -8.21 -2.50
N LEU A 298 15.32 -9.32 -1.95
CA LEU A 298 16.74 -9.64 -1.77
C LEU A 298 17.02 -11.03 -2.33
N THR A 299 18.00 -11.14 -3.23
CA THR A 299 18.49 -12.42 -3.75
C THR A 299 20.00 -12.55 -3.51
N ARG A 300 20.45 -13.77 -3.19
CA ARG A 300 21.86 -14.07 -2.86
C ARG A 300 22.70 -14.45 -4.08
#